data_AF-L1NWV7-F1
#
_entry.id   AF-L1NWV7-F1
#
_cell.length_a   1.000
_cell.length_b   1.000
_cell.length_c   1.000
_cell.angle_alpha   90.00
_cell.angle_beta   90.00
_cell.angle_gamma   90.00
#
_symmetry.space_group_name_H-M   'P 1'
#
loop_
_entity.id
_entity.type
_entity.pdbx_description
1 polymer ?
#
loop_
_entity_poly.entity_id
_entity_poly.type
_entity_poly.pdbx_seq_one_letter_code
_entity_poly.pdbx_strand_id
1 'polypeptide(L)'
;MKIKLFKLPKNKRFNYTPRYYEGKEAGNAFEMGSRIRKDRETVSNHFTEQWRKIRSESRNKKNREFNKVFWIVLVVLLLITLYFFDFDLSIFTAKR
;
A
#
# COMPACT_ATOMS: atom_id res chain seq x y z
N MET A 1 -10.95 -14.72 -7.78
CA MET A 1 -9.55 -14.97 -7.33
C MET A 1 -8.58 -14.38 -8.35
N LYS A 2 -7.62 -13.53 -7.94
CA LYS A 2 -6.60 -12.98 -8.86
C LYS A 2 -5.40 -13.94 -8.95
N ILE A 3 -5.29 -14.67 -10.04
CA ILE A 3 -4.16 -15.56 -10.30
C ILE A 3 -2.94 -14.69 -10.65
N LYS A 4 -1.82 -14.89 -9.93
CA LYS A 4 -0.58 -14.13 -10.15
C LYS A 4 0.48 -15.07 -10.75
N LEU A 5 0.43 -15.27 -12.07
CA LEU A 5 1.34 -16.19 -12.77
C LEU A 5 2.80 -15.70 -12.85
N PHE A 6 3.06 -14.39 -12.75
CA PHE A 6 4.40 -13.82 -13.00
C PHE A 6 4.90 -12.93 -11.86
N LYS A 7 4.96 -13.47 -10.65
CA LYS A 7 5.64 -12.76 -9.55
C LYS A 7 7.10 -13.15 -9.51
N LEU A 8 7.99 -12.18 -9.69
CA LEU A 8 9.41 -12.37 -9.44
C LEU A 8 9.64 -12.73 -7.96
N PRO A 9 10.56 -13.67 -7.66
CA PRO A 9 10.98 -13.93 -6.30
C PRO A 9 11.60 -12.66 -5.71
N LYS A 10 11.34 -12.41 -4.43
CA LYS A 10 11.97 -11.29 -3.71
C LYS A 10 13.36 -11.72 -3.24
N ASN A 11 14.31 -10.78 -3.22
CA ASN A 11 15.64 -11.03 -2.66
C ASN A 11 15.53 -11.56 -1.22
N LYS A 12 16.27 -12.63 -0.92
CA LYS A 12 16.43 -13.15 0.45
C LYS A 12 17.14 -12.07 1.26
N ARG A 13 16.62 -11.76 2.45
CA ARG A 13 17.22 -10.81 3.38
C ARG A 13 17.96 -11.58 4.47
N PHE A 14 19.16 -11.14 4.78
CA PHE A 14 19.93 -11.68 5.89
C PHE A 14 19.65 -10.85 7.15
N ASN A 15 19.29 -11.51 8.25
CA ASN A 15 19.12 -10.87 9.55
C ASN A 15 20.44 -10.98 10.32
N TYR A 16 21.12 -9.86 10.55
CA TYR A 16 22.34 -9.84 11.35
C TYR A 16 22.04 -9.57 12.84
N THR A 17 22.76 -10.26 13.71
CA THR A 17 22.76 -10.07 15.17
C THR A 17 24.05 -9.31 15.51
N PRO A 18 24.00 -8.03 15.94
CA PRO A 18 25.21 -7.36 16.39
C PRO A 18 25.86 -8.13 17.56
N ARG A 19 27.19 -8.20 17.60
CA ARG A 19 27.95 -9.00 18.58
C ARG A 19 27.59 -8.69 20.04
N TYR A 20 27.27 -7.43 20.33
CA TYR A 20 26.93 -6.94 21.68
C TYR A 20 25.44 -6.59 21.84
N TYR A 21 24.57 -7.07 20.94
CA TYR A 21 23.13 -6.81 21.05
C TYR A 21 22.45 -7.90 21.87
N GLU A 22 22.18 -7.61 23.14
CA GLU A 22 21.52 -8.51 24.09
C GLU A 22 20.00 -8.59 23.89
N GLY A 23 19.42 -7.68 23.10
CA GLY A 23 17.97 -7.57 22.92
C GLY A 23 17.30 -8.72 22.15
N LYS A 24 18.05 -9.75 21.72
CA LYS A 24 17.45 -11.00 21.17
C LYS A 24 17.19 -12.05 22.24
N GLU A 25 17.89 -11.99 23.35
CA GLU A 25 17.76 -12.95 24.44
C GLU A 25 16.71 -12.52 25.47
N ALA A 26 16.28 -11.25 25.43
CA ALA A 26 15.18 -10.68 26.21
C ALA A 26 13.78 -11.14 25.75
N GLY A 27 13.66 -12.39 25.30
CA GLY A 27 12.39 -13.04 24.97
C GLY A 27 11.74 -13.69 26.19
N ASN A 28 10.49 -14.15 26.06
CA ASN A 28 9.77 -14.80 27.13
C ASN A 28 10.47 -16.12 27.55
N ALA A 29 10.80 -16.28 28.83
CA ALA A 29 11.50 -17.45 29.37
C ALA A 29 10.74 -18.77 29.19
N PHE A 30 9.43 -18.69 28.95
CA PHE A 30 8.53 -19.83 28.78
C PHE A 30 8.24 -20.19 27.32
N GLU A 31 8.85 -19.52 26.34
CA GLU A 31 8.67 -19.87 24.92
C GLU A 31 9.42 -21.17 24.58
N MET A 32 8.68 -22.28 24.54
CA MET A 32 9.13 -23.58 24.03
C MET A 32 9.18 -23.57 22.50
N GLY A 33 10.23 -22.95 21.94
CA GLY A 33 10.48 -22.91 20.49
C GLY A 33 11.96 -23.16 20.17
N SER A 34 12.26 -23.64 18.95
CA SER A 34 13.65 -23.88 18.53
C SER A 34 14.44 -22.57 18.40
N ARG A 35 15.73 -22.60 18.78
CA ARG A 35 16.65 -21.44 18.66
C ARG A 35 16.66 -20.87 17.23
N ILE A 36 16.72 -21.76 16.24
CA ILE A 36 16.68 -21.42 14.81
C ILE A 36 15.42 -20.65 14.42
N ARG A 37 14.27 -20.96 15.02
CA ARG A 37 13.01 -20.26 14.74
C ARG A 37 13.01 -18.87 15.39
N LYS A 38 13.49 -18.75 16.63
CA LYS A 38 13.65 -17.45 17.31
C LYS A 38 14.56 -16.51 16.53
N ASP A 39 15.67 -17.01 15.99
CA ASP A 39 16.60 -16.20 15.19
C ASP A 39 16.01 -15.75 13.84
N ARG A 40 15.05 -16.49 13.28
CA ARG A 40 14.34 -16.13 12.03
C ARG A 40 13.23 -15.12 12.26
N GLU A 41 12.51 -15.23 13.37
CA GLU A 41 11.34 -14.40 13.68
C GLU A 41 11.71 -13.12 14.44
N THR A 42 12.87 -13.06 15.10
CA THR A 42 13.35 -11.84 15.76
C THR A 42 13.77 -10.77 14.74
N VAL A 43 12.87 -9.81 14.55
CA VAL A 43 13.13 -8.57 13.83
C VAL A 43 14.27 -7.85 14.54
N SER A 44 15.48 -7.90 13.96
CA SER A 44 16.57 -7.01 14.39
C SER A 44 16.07 -5.57 14.37
N ASN A 45 16.48 -4.74 15.33
CA ASN A 45 16.19 -3.30 15.42
C ASN A 45 16.72 -2.52 14.19
N HIS A 46 16.14 -2.78 13.03
CA HIS A 46 16.49 -2.16 11.77
C HIS A 46 15.49 -1.03 11.55
N PHE A 47 15.95 0.21 11.56
CA PHE A 47 15.11 1.37 11.21
C PHE A 47 14.34 1.14 9.91
N THR A 48 14.94 0.43 8.94
CA THR A 48 14.31 0.04 7.67
C THR A 48 12.99 -0.72 7.84
N GLU A 49 12.89 -1.60 8.84
CA GLU A 49 11.67 -2.37 9.16
C GLU A 49 10.59 -1.46 9.73
N GLN A 50 10.96 -0.56 10.66
CA GLN A 50 10.07 0.44 11.24
C GLN A 50 9.54 1.39 10.15
N TRP A 51 10.42 1.94 9.31
CA TRP A 51 10.03 2.77 8.16
C TRP A 51 9.15 2.01 7.17
N ARG A 52 9.38 0.71 6.97
CA ARG A 52 8.52 -0.12 6.13
C ARG A 52 7.13 -0.29 6.74
N LYS A 53 7.05 -0.50 8.06
CA LYS A 53 5.79 -0.61 8.81
C LYS A 53 5.01 0.69 8.74
N ILE A 54 5.63 1.82 9.10
CA ILE A 54 5.05 3.17 9.01
C ILE A 54 4.57 3.44 7.58
N ARG A 55 5.38 3.15 6.55
CA ARG A 55 4.98 3.33 5.14
C ARG A 55 3.83 2.39 4.74
N SER A 56 3.73 1.20 5.33
CA SER A 56 2.64 0.27 5.04
C SER A 56 1.34 0.71 5.70
N GLU A 57 1.41 1.28 6.89
CA GLU A 57 0.29 1.82 7.66
C GLU A 57 -0.19 3.16 7.08
N SER A 58 0.74 4.03 6.64
CA SER A 58 0.41 5.31 6.00
C SER A 58 -0.20 5.15 4.60
N ARG A 59 -0.07 3.98 3.98
CA ARG A 59 -0.76 3.68 2.73
C ARG A 59 -2.26 3.53 3.00
N ASN A 60 -2.99 4.63 2.84
CA ASN A 60 -4.45 4.68 2.79
C ASN A 60 -5.00 3.92 1.56
N LYS A 61 -4.82 2.60 1.51
CA LYS A 61 -5.42 1.72 0.48
C LYS A 61 -6.91 1.51 0.66
N LYS A 62 -7.45 1.90 1.82
CA LYS A 62 -8.83 1.64 2.24
C LYS A 62 -9.82 2.74 1.83
N ASN A 63 -9.33 3.90 1.38
CA ASN A 63 -10.18 5.03 0.98
C ASN A 63 -10.26 5.15 -0.55
N ARG A 64 -10.43 4.03 -1.26
CA ARG A 64 -10.83 4.06 -2.68
C ARG A 64 -12.35 4.17 -2.80
N GLU A 65 -12.94 5.00 -1.94
CA GLU A 65 -14.33 5.38 -2.05
C GLU A 65 -14.47 6.37 -3.20
N PHE A 66 -15.55 6.24 -3.97
CA PHE A 66 -15.85 7.19 -5.03
C PHE A 66 -16.20 8.53 -4.39
N ASN A 67 -15.31 9.53 -4.54
CA ASN A 67 -15.55 10.86 -4.00
C ASN A 67 -16.68 11.54 -4.80
N LYS A 68 -17.89 11.58 -4.25
CA LYS A 68 -19.05 12.22 -4.89
C LYS A 68 -18.79 13.69 -5.22
N VAL A 69 -18.04 14.40 -4.38
CA VAL A 69 -17.68 15.81 -4.60
C VAL A 69 -16.84 15.99 -5.86
N PHE A 70 -15.88 15.08 -6.10
CA PHE A 70 -15.06 15.12 -7.32
C PHE A 70 -15.92 15.05 -8.59
N TRP A 71 -16.88 14.12 -8.63
CA TRP A 71 -17.78 13.98 -9.78
C TRP A 71 -18.70 15.20 -9.96
N ILE A 72 -19.23 15.76 -8.87
CA ILE A 72 -20.04 16.99 -8.93
C ILE A 72 -19.22 18.14 -9.52
N VAL A 73 -18.00 18.35 -9.02
CA VAL A 73 -17.09 19.40 -9.51
C VAL A 73 -16.75 19.17 -10.99
N LEU A 74 -16.45 17.93 -11.39
CA LEU A 74 -16.16 17.58 -12.79
C LEU A 74 -17.33 17.93 -13.73
N VAL A 75 -18.56 17.57 -13.34
CA VAL A 75 -19.76 17.85 -14.15
C VAL A 75 -20.01 19.35 -14.25
N VAL A 76 -19.90 20.10 -13.14
CA VAL A 76 -20.06 21.57 -13.14
C VAL A 76 -19.02 22.22 -14.05
N LEU A 77 -17.76 21.79 -13.98
CA LEU A 77 -16.70 22.35 -14.82
C LEU A 77 -16.99 22.06 -16.30
N LEU A 78 -17.39 20.85 -16.65
CA LEU A 78 -17.79 20.50 -18.02
C LEU A 78 -18.95 21.37 -18.51
N LEU A 79 -20.00 21.57 -17.70
CA LEU A 79 -21.14 22.43 -18.06
C LEU A 79 -20.72 23.88 -18.31
N ILE A 80 -19.85 24.45 -17.46
CA ILE A 80 -19.30 25.79 -17.66
C ILE A 80 -18.54 25.86 -18.98
N THR A 81 -17.68 24.86 -19.24
CA THR A 81 -16.89 24.80 -20.47
C THR A 81 -17.80 24.71 -21.70
N LEU A 82 -18.82 23.84 -21.66
CA LEU A 82 -19.83 23.69 -22.72
C LEU A 82 -20.57 25.01 -23.00
N TYR A 83 -20.91 25.76 -21.95
CA TYR A 83 -21.58 27.06 -22.07
C TYR A 83 -20.69 28.12 -22.71
N PHE A 84 -19.42 28.23 -22.29
CA PHE A 84 -18.49 29.23 -22.85
C PHE A 84 -18.19 29.02 -24.33
N PHE A 85 -18.17 27.77 -24.79
CA PHE A 85 -17.92 27.42 -26.18
C PHE A 85 -19.19 27.32 -27.03
N ASP A 86 -20.37 27.59 -26.44
CA ASP A 86 -21.68 27.43 -27.10
C ASP A 86 -21.80 26.05 -27.77
N PHE A 87 -21.31 25.02 -27.08
CA PHE A 87 -21.07 23.71 -27.68
C PHE A 87 -22.39 22.95 -27.86
N ASP A 88 -22.76 22.66 -29.10
CA ASP A 88 -23.98 21.93 -29.42
C ASP A 88 -23.84 20.42 -29.14
N LEU A 89 -24.60 19.94 -28.15
CA LEU A 89 -24.67 18.52 -27.78
C LEU A 89 -25.43 17.67 -28.81
N SER A 90 -26.15 18.29 -29.75
CA SER A 90 -26.90 17.61 -30.80
C SER A 90 -26.01 16.77 -31.72
N ILE A 91 -24.70 17.10 -31.81
CA ILE A 91 -23.70 16.35 -32.57
C ILE A 91 -23.60 14.88 -32.18
N PHE A 92 -24.00 14.53 -30.95
CA PHE A 92 -23.97 13.15 -30.45
C PHE A 92 -25.28 12.39 -30.67
N THR A 93 -26.31 13.00 -31.25
CA THR A 93 -27.54 12.28 -31.61
C THR A 93 -27.36 11.61 -32.98
N ALA A 94 -27.37 10.28 -33.00
CA ALA A 94 -27.31 9.53 -34.26
C ALA A 94 -28.64 9.73 -35.00
N LYS A 95 -28.60 10.46 -36.12
CA LYS A 95 -29.74 10.59 -37.03
C LYS A 95 -29.91 9.24 -37.74
N ARG A 96 -30.91 8.47 -37.34
CA ARG A 96 -31.34 7.27 -38.06
C ARG A 96 -32.25 7.64 -39.21
#